data_AF-A0A7K0BJ18-F1
#
_entry.id   AF-A0A7K0BJ18-F1
#
_cell.length_a   1.000
_cell.length_b   1.000
_cell.length_c   1.000
_cell.angle_alpha   90.00
_cell.angle_beta   90.00
_cell.angle_gamma   90.00
#
_symmetry.space_group_name_H-M   'P 1'
#
loop_
_entity.id
_entity.type
_entity.pdbx_description
1 polymer ?
#
loop_
_entity_poly.entity_id
_entity_poly.type
_entity_poly.pdbx_seq_one_letter_code
_entity_poly.pdbx_strand_id
1 'polypeptide(L)'
;MKNIKWILPIIILLSSCSEKQTDNVEIEFNFNHTLTWDTSSNRFVENKNFRDLKVNYIKNRNAIIESILDTTSLNIKSCIKQNSKLRKGDLSIILMKSIEYVYFSKIFSGNQFDNFRNCNYPIGLFDHIERNRITFVEKLKKEKLELK
;
A
#
# COMPACT_ATOMS: atom_id res chain seq x y z
N MET A 1 -31.17 7.26 67.24
CA MET A 1 -31.42 6.73 65.87
C MET A 1 -30.41 7.39 64.94
N LYS A 2 -29.42 6.63 64.43
CA LYS A 2 -28.34 7.16 63.56
C LYS A 2 -28.70 6.90 62.10
N ASN A 3 -28.89 7.96 61.32
CA ASN A 3 -29.09 7.90 59.88
C ASN A 3 -27.75 7.65 59.18
N ILE A 4 -27.58 6.46 58.58
CA ILE A 4 -26.44 6.15 57.72
C ILE A 4 -26.87 6.46 56.29
N LYS A 5 -26.35 7.56 55.73
CA LYS A 5 -26.45 7.85 54.30
C LYS A 5 -25.43 6.99 53.55
N TRP A 6 -25.93 6.08 52.73
CA TRP A 6 -25.12 5.32 51.78
C TRP A 6 -24.80 6.21 50.57
N ILE A 7 -23.53 6.53 50.37
CA ILE A 7 -23.05 7.18 49.15
C ILE A 7 -22.57 6.06 48.22
N LEU A 8 -23.31 5.80 47.14
CA LEU A 8 -22.89 4.92 46.06
C LEU A 8 -21.78 5.60 45.25
N PRO A 9 -20.64 4.94 45.00
CA PRO A 9 -19.63 5.49 44.11
C PRO A 9 -20.13 5.39 42.67
N ILE A 10 -20.29 6.54 42.01
CA ILE A 10 -20.50 6.62 40.58
C ILE A 10 -19.18 6.23 39.92
N ILE A 11 -19.09 4.97 39.46
CA ILE A 11 -17.98 4.50 38.64
C ILE A 11 -18.19 5.11 37.25
N ILE A 12 -17.47 6.20 36.97
CA ILE A 12 -17.38 6.75 35.62
C ILE A 12 -16.50 5.80 34.81
N LEU A 13 -17.14 4.93 34.02
CA LEU A 13 -16.50 4.16 32.96
C LEU A 13 -16.00 5.16 31.91
N LEU A 14 -14.75 5.61 32.06
CA LEU A 14 -13.99 6.24 30.98
C LEU A 14 -13.77 5.15 29.94
N SER A 15 -14.68 5.04 28.97
CA SER A 15 -14.40 4.36 27.72
C SER A 15 -13.27 5.13 27.05
N SER A 16 -12.03 4.69 27.24
CA SER A 16 -10.91 5.15 26.43
C SER A 16 -11.19 4.68 25.01
N CYS A 17 -11.84 5.53 24.22
CA CYS A 17 -11.83 5.41 22.78
C CYS A 17 -10.37 5.62 22.39
N SER A 18 -9.61 4.53 22.29
CA SER A 18 -8.30 4.56 21.67
C SER A 18 -8.56 4.93 20.22
N GLU A 19 -8.40 6.21 19.89
CA GLU A 19 -8.26 6.63 18.50
C GLU A 19 -7.13 5.79 17.93
N LYS A 20 -7.48 4.89 17.02
CA LYS A 20 -6.51 4.14 16.23
C LYS A 20 -5.73 5.21 15.48
N GLN A 21 -4.50 5.49 15.92
CA GLN A 21 -3.62 6.43 15.24
C GLN A 21 -3.44 5.91 13.81
N THR A 22 -4.15 6.53 12.85
CA THR A 22 -4.02 6.19 11.45
C THR A 22 -2.72 6.81 10.96
N ASP A 23 -1.67 5.99 10.90
CA ASP A 23 -0.36 6.37 10.39
C ASP A 23 -0.41 6.49 8.86
N ASN A 24 -1.05 7.57 8.41
CA ASN A 24 -1.12 7.96 7.00
C ASN A 24 0.15 8.75 6.63
N VAL A 25 0.79 8.37 5.53
CA VAL A 25 2.00 9.03 5.04
C VAL A 25 1.75 9.56 3.63
N GLU A 26 2.09 10.82 3.39
CA GLU A 26 2.06 11.40 2.05
C GLU A 26 3.32 11.01 1.27
N ILE A 27 3.12 10.53 0.05
CA ILE A 27 4.19 10.04 -0.83
C ILE A 27 4.12 10.84 -2.12
N GLU A 28 5.15 11.65 -2.35
CA GLU A 28 5.36 12.32 -3.63
C GLU A 28 6.11 11.40 -4.60
N PHE A 29 5.51 11.14 -5.76
CA PHE A 29 6.10 10.34 -6.82
C PHE A 29 6.76 11.21 -7.89
N ASN A 30 7.76 10.65 -8.58
CA ASN A 30 8.50 11.33 -9.65
C ASN A 30 7.65 11.65 -10.90
N PHE A 31 6.40 11.21 -10.94
CA PHE A 31 5.42 11.58 -11.97
C PHE A 31 4.49 12.72 -11.51
N ASN A 32 4.94 13.56 -10.57
CA ASN A 32 4.27 14.77 -10.06
C ASN A 32 2.89 14.50 -9.46
N HIS A 33 2.75 13.43 -8.68
CA HIS A 33 1.54 13.13 -7.94
C HIS A 33 1.88 12.80 -6.49
N THR A 34 1.06 13.31 -5.57
CA THR A 34 1.16 13.00 -4.15
C THR A 34 -0.03 12.14 -3.74
N LEU A 35 0.25 10.94 -3.24
CA LEU A 35 -0.76 10.01 -2.76
C LEU A 35 -0.58 9.76 -1.26
N THR A 36 -1.68 9.44 -0.59
CA THR A 36 -1.65 9.10 0.83
C THR A 36 -1.63 7.59 0.99
N TRP A 37 -0.65 7.08 1.72
CA TRP A 37 -0.47 5.67 2.04
C TRP A 37 -0.91 5.41 3.48
N ASP A 38 -1.84 4.48 3.69
CA ASP A 38 -2.21 3.98 5.01
C ASP A 38 -1.31 2.80 5.37
N THR A 39 -0.38 3.04 6.29
CA THR A 39 0.60 2.03 6.73
C THR A 39 -0.05 0.87 7.51
N SER A 40 -1.20 1.11 8.14
CA SER A 40 -1.90 0.10 8.92
C SER A 40 -2.60 -0.93 8.03
N SER A 41 -3.27 -0.45 6.97
CA SER A 41 -3.98 -1.31 6.02
C SER A 41 -3.13 -1.75 4.83
N ASN A 42 -1.95 -1.13 4.65
CA ASN A 42 -1.04 -1.34 3.52
C ASN A 42 -1.73 -1.10 2.17
N ARG A 43 -2.45 0.02 2.08
CA ARG A 43 -3.22 0.45 0.90
C ARG A 43 -3.14 1.96 0.72
N PHE A 44 -3.37 2.43 -0.50
CA PHE A 44 -3.60 3.85 -0.75
C PHE A 44 -4.96 4.27 -0.21
N VAL A 45 -5.02 5.46 0.37
CA VAL A 45 -6.27 6.09 0.80
C VAL A 45 -7.03 6.58 -0.43
N GLU A 46 -8.32 6.22 -0.52
CA GLU A 46 -9.24 6.63 -1.58
C GLU A 46 -9.65 8.12 -1.42
N ASN A 47 -8.68 9.03 -1.55
CA ASN A 47 -8.88 10.48 -1.50
C ASN A 47 -9.00 11.09 -2.92
N LYS A 48 -9.09 12.42 -3.00
CA LYS A 48 -9.22 13.12 -4.29
C LYS A 48 -8.04 12.83 -5.22
N ASN A 49 -6.80 12.92 -4.73
CA ASN A 49 -5.60 12.71 -5.54
C ASN A 49 -5.55 11.28 -6.11
N PHE A 50 -5.90 10.28 -5.31
CA PHE A 50 -5.95 8.89 -5.76
C PHE A 50 -7.04 8.69 -6.83
N ARG A 51 -8.25 9.23 -6.62
CA ARG A 51 -9.33 9.16 -7.61
C ARG A 51 -8.98 9.87 -8.92
N ASP A 52 -8.40 11.05 -8.84
CA ASP A 52 -7.99 11.83 -10.02
C ASP A 52 -6.93 11.07 -10.83
N LEU A 53 -5.95 10.44 -10.15
CA LEU A 53 -4.96 9.60 -10.81
C LEU A 53 -5.58 8.34 -11.42
N LYS A 54 -6.53 7.70 -10.73
CA LYS A 54 -7.26 6.52 -11.22
C LYS A 54 -8.01 6.83 -12.52
N VAL A 55 -8.71 7.96 -12.59
CA VAL A 55 -9.40 8.42 -13.81
C VAL A 55 -8.41 8.70 -14.94
N ASN A 56 -7.26 9.29 -14.62
CA ASN A 56 -6.23 9.65 -15.60
C ASN A 56 -5.15 8.57 -15.77
N TYR A 57 -5.40 7.34 -15.33
CA TYR A 57 -4.36 6.33 -15.20
C TYR A 57 -3.69 6.03 -16.53
N ILE A 58 -4.45 5.86 -17.61
CA ILE A 58 -3.92 5.55 -18.95
C ILE A 58 -2.92 6.61 -19.42
N LYS A 59 -3.23 7.90 -19.18
CA LYS A 59 -2.35 9.02 -19.51
C LYS A 59 -1.05 8.98 -18.71
N ASN A 60 -1.12 8.55 -17.45
CA ASN A 60 0.02 8.51 -16.54
C ASN A 60 0.76 7.16 -16.52
N ARG A 61 0.23 6.11 -17.20
CA ARG A 61 0.69 4.73 -17.07
C ARG A 61 2.20 4.58 -17.28
N ASN A 62 2.73 5.15 -18.35
CA ASN A 62 4.16 5.03 -18.66
C ASN A 62 5.01 5.66 -17.55
N ALA A 63 4.62 6.83 -17.04
CA ALA A 63 5.32 7.50 -15.96
C ALA A 63 5.24 6.70 -14.64
N ILE A 64 4.09 6.07 -14.36
CA ILE A 64 3.92 5.16 -13.21
C ILE A 64 4.86 3.95 -13.36
N ILE A 65 4.94 3.36 -14.56
CA ILE A 65 5.85 2.23 -14.84
C ILE A 65 7.31 2.64 -14.64
N GLU A 66 7.75 3.79 -15.15
CA GLU A 66 9.12 4.25 -14.92
C GLU A 66 9.41 4.47 -13.42
N SER A 67 8.43 4.98 -12.66
CA SER A 67 8.60 5.22 -11.23
C SER A 67 8.83 3.95 -10.40
N ILE A 68 8.53 2.76 -10.96
CA ILE A 68 8.90 1.48 -10.33
C ILE A 68 10.41 1.39 -10.11
N LEU A 69 11.23 2.04 -10.93
CA LEU A 69 12.69 2.05 -10.77
C LEU A 69 13.16 2.89 -9.58
N ASP A 70 12.30 3.69 -8.95
CA ASP A 70 12.68 4.52 -7.80
C ASP A 70 12.98 3.67 -6.56
N THR A 71 14.24 3.70 -6.13
CA THR A 71 14.75 2.94 -5.00
C THR A 71 14.73 3.71 -3.67
N THR A 72 14.20 4.94 -3.66
CA THR A 72 14.13 5.78 -2.47
C THR A 72 13.37 5.08 -1.35
N SER A 73 14.06 4.84 -0.23
CA SER A 73 13.48 4.22 0.96
C SER A 73 12.48 5.17 1.63
N LEU A 74 11.31 4.64 1.97
CA LEU A 74 10.25 5.37 2.69
C LEU A 74 10.37 5.25 4.21
N ASN A 75 11.33 4.46 4.71
CA ASN A 75 11.48 4.14 6.13
C ASN A 75 10.25 3.47 6.78
N ILE A 76 9.32 2.94 5.97
CA ILE A 76 8.11 2.25 6.42
C ILE A 76 8.39 0.74 6.47
N LYS A 77 8.15 0.13 7.64
CA LYS A 77 8.06 -1.33 7.78
C LYS A 77 6.67 -1.77 7.35
N SER A 78 6.59 -2.87 6.60
CA SER A 78 5.33 -3.37 6.02
C SER A 78 5.38 -4.87 5.88
N CYS A 79 4.21 -5.54 5.89
CA CYS A 79 4.10 -6.97 5.58
C CYS A 79 4.52 -7.30 4.14
N ILE A 80 4.58 -6.30 3.25
CA ILE A 80 4.95 -6.45 1.84
C ILE A 80 6.43 -6.87 1.67
N LYS A 81 7.30 -6.41 2.58
CA LYS A 81 8.76 -6.62 2.53
C LYS A 81 9.21 -7.22 3.86
N GLN A 82 9.62 -8.48 3.86
CA GLN A 82 9.99 -9.17 5.10
C GLN A 82 11.31 -8.66 5.68
N ASN A 83 12.28 -8.38 4.82
CA ASN A 83 13.67 -8.11 5.22
C ASN A 83 14.14 -6.69 4.89
N SER A 84 13.25 -5.81 4.42
CA SER A 84 13.61 -4.45 4.04
C SER A 84 12.45 -3.47 4.18
N LYS A 85 12.78 -2.17 4.09
CA LYS A 85 11.80 -1.08 4.11
C LYS A 85 11.16 -0.92 2.73
N LEU A 86 9.92 -0.42 2.69
CA LEU A 86 9.28 -0.04 1.43
C LEU A 86 10.07 1.05 0.71
N ARG A 87 10.11 0.95 -0.62
CA ARG A 87 10.64 1.99 -1.51
C ARG A 87 9.51 2.64 -2.30
N LYS A 88 9.73 3.86 -2.81
CA LYS A 88 8.76 4.55 -3.68
C LYS A 88 8.32 3.67 -4.85
N GLY A 89 9.25 3.01 -5.52
CA GLY A 89 8.93 2.11 -6.63
C GLY A 89 8.10 0.89 -6.22
N ASP A 90 8.17 0.42 -4.97
CA ASP A 90 7.27 -0.64 -4.48
C ASP A 90 5.82 -0.14 -4.41
N LEU A 91 5.63 1.11 -3.98
CA LEU A 91 4.31 1.73 -3.96
C LEU A 91 3.77 1.98 -5.37
N SER A 92 4.61 2.24 -6.36
CA SER A 92 4.19 2.33 -7.77
C SER A 92 3.65 1.01 -8.31
N ILE A 93 4.26 -0.11 -7.93
CA ILE A 93 3.74 -1.45 -8.26
C ILE A 93 2.36 -1.64 -7.63
N ILE A 94 2.24 -1.32 -6.34
CA ILE A 94 0.97 -1.45 -5.60
C ILE A 94 -0.11 -0.56 -6.22
N LEU A 95 0.25 0.64 -6.65
CA LEU A 95 -0.66 1.58 -7.30
C LEU A 95 -1.24 0.98 -8.57
N MET A 96 -0.39 0.42 -9.43
CA MET A 96 -0.83 -0.26 -10.65
C MET A 96 -1.77 -1.44 -10.34
N LYS A 97 -1.47 -2.26 -9.32
CA LYS A 97 -2.39 -3.33 -8.89
C LYS A 97 -3.72 -2.80 -8.38
N SER A 98 -3.70 -1.68 -7.66
CA SER A 98 -4.89 -1.08 -7.05
C SER A 98 -5.83 -0.45 -8.09
N ILE A 99 -5.30 0.01 -9.22
CA ILE A 99 -6.07 0.65 -10.30
C ILE A 99 -6.45 -0.35 -11.40
N GLU A 100 -5.47 -1.07 -11.96
CA GLU A 100 -5.64 -1.91 -13.15
C GLU A 100 -5.87 -3.39 -12.84
N TYR A 101 -5.86 -3.79 -11.57
CA TYR A 101 -5.91 -5.22 -11.19
C TYR A 101 -4.85 -6.06 -11.90
N VAL A 102 -3.67 -5.48 -12.20
CA VAL A 102 -2.59 -6.20 -12.87
C VAL A 102 -2.21 -7.42 -12.02
N TYR A 103 -2.34 -8.60 -12.62
CA TYR A 103 -1.90 -9.86 -12.01
C TYR A 103 -0.39 -9.99 -12.16
N PHE A 104 0.39 -9.33 -11.31
CA PHE A 104 1.86 -9.35 -11.41
C PHE A 104 2.48 -10.74 -11.35
N SER A 105 1.80 -11.72 -10.76
CA SER A 105 2.23 -13.13 -10.83
C SER A 105 2.31 -13.65 -12.27
N LYS A 106 1.48 -13.14 -13.20
CA LYS A 106 1.54 -13.49 -14.64
C LYS A 106 2.75 -12.89 -15.34
N ILE A 107 3.22 -11.72 -14.91
CA ILE A 107 4.43 -11.07 -15.46
C ILE A 107 5.68 -11.92 -15.17
N PHE A 108 5.68 -12.60 -14.03
CA PHE A 108 6.70 -13.56 -13.62
C PHE A 108 6.26 -15.00 -13.81
N SER A 109 5.63 -15.31 -14.96
CA SER A 109 5.21 -16.67 -15.33
C SER A 109 6.24 -17.73 -14.91
N GLY A 110 5.78 -18.75 -14.20
CA GLY A 110 6.62 -19.84 -13.66
C GLY A 110 7.04 -19.71 -12.19
N ASN A 111 6.80 -18.57 -11.52
CA ASN A 111 7.05 -18.43 -10.08
C ASN A 111 5.78 -18.72 -9.26
N GLN A 112 5.92 -19.50 -8.18
CA GLN A 112 4.86 -19.72 -7.19
C GLN A 112 5.06 -18.75 -6.02
N PHE A 113 4.00 -18.03 -5.65
CA PHE A 113 4.00 -17.13 -4.49
C PHE A 113 2.84 -17.50 -3.58
N ASP A 114 3.13 -17.67 -2.29
CA ASP A 114 2.14 -18.03 -1.29
C ASP A 114 1.39 -16.79 -0.77
N ASN A 115 0.06 -16.93 -0.64
CA ASN A 115 -0.78 -15.92 0.01
C ASN A 115 -1.00 -16.30 1.47
N PHE A 116 -0.68 -15.38 2.39
CA PHE A 116 -0.92 -15.56 3.81
C PHE A 116 -2.05 -14.63 4.28
N ARG A 117 -2.78 -15.05 5.32
CA ARG A 117 -3.97 -14.34 5.82
C ARG A 117 -3.70 -12.93 6.37
N ASN A 118 -2.45 -12.60 6.67
CA ASN A 118 -2.05 -11.36 7.36
C ASN A 118 -1.51 -10.26 6.43
N CYS A 119 -1.40 -10.49 5.13
CA CYS A 119 -0.95 -9.47 4.17
C CYS A 119 -1.77 -9.52 2.88
N ASN A 120 -2.08 -8.35 2.32
CA ASN A 120 -2.84 -8.24 1.06
C ASN A 120 -2.01 -8.62 -0.19
N TYR A 121 -0.76 -9.05 0.00
CA TYR A 121 0.20 -9.31 -1.06
C TYR A 121 0.89 -10.66 -0.84
N PRO A 122 1.17 -11.43 -1.91
CA PRO A 122 1.88 -12.69 -1.79
C PRO A 122 3.27 -12.49 -1.21
N ILE A 123 3.68 -13.41 -0.33
CA ILE A 123 5.02 -13.40 0.25
C ILE A 123 6.07 -13.66 -0.84
N GLY A 124 7.20 -12.96 -0.74
CA GLY A 124 8.33 -13.10 -1.66
C GLY A 124 8.14 -12.44 -3.04
N LEU A 125 6.93 -12.00 -3.39
CA LEU A 125 6.68 -11.31 -4.67
C LEU A 125 7.50 -10.03 -4.81
N PHE A 126 7.43 -9.14 -3.82
CA PHE A 126 8.14 -7.87 -3.86
C PHE A 126 9.65 -8.01 -3.66
N ASP A 127 10.10 -9.08 -3.00
CA ASP A 127 11.53 -9.42 -2.92
C ASP A 127 12.05 -9.94 -4.27
N HIS A 128 11.24 -10.74 -4.97
CA HIS A 128 11.55 -11.19 -6.33
C HIS A 128 11.57 -10.02 -7.32
N ILE A 129 10.58 -9.13 -7.26
CA ILE A 129 10.55 -7.92 -8.09
C ILE A 129 11.77 -7.05 -7.81
N GLU A 130 12.16 -6.87 -6.55
CA GLU A 130 13.33 -6.05 -6.22
C GLU A 130 14.60 -6.55 -6.90
N ARG A 131 14.85 -7.87 -6.91
CA ARG A 131 16.02 -8.47 -7.57
C ARG A 131 15.97 -8.38 -9.10
N ASN A 132 14.77 -8.22 -9.68
CA ASN A 132 14.54 -8.27 -11.12
C ASN A 132 13.88 -6.97 -11.64
N ARG A 133 14.05 -5.84 -10.93
CA ARG A 133 13.25 -4.64 -11.09
C ARG A 133 13.30 -4.05 -12.51
N ILE A 134 14.48 -4.05 -13.12
CA ILE A 134 14.69 -3.59 -14.51
C ILE A 134 13.93 -4.48 -15.49
N THR A 135 14.15 -5.80 -15.42
CA THR A 135 13.46 -6.78 -16.28
C THR A 135 11.95 -6.74 -16.09
N PHE A 136 11.47 -6.50 -14.87
CA PHE A 136 10.04 -6.35 -14.59
C PHE A 136 9.44 -5.14 -15.32
N VAL A 137 10.11 -3.98 -15.25
CA VAL A 137 9.69 -2.77 -15.98
C VAL A 137 9.70 -2.97 -17.49
N GLU A 138 10.74 -3.61 -18.03
CA GLU A 138 10.81 -3.93 -19.46
C GLU A 138 9.67 -4.84 -19.93
N LYS A 139 9.32 -5.86 -19.13
CA LYS A 139 8.19 -6.75 -19.42
C LYS A 139 6.86 -5.98 -19.35
N LEU A 140 6.64 -5.16 -18.33
CA LEU A 140 5.44 -4.33 -18.18
C LEU A 140 5.21 -3.36 -19.35
N LYS A 141 6.29 -2.81 -19.92
CA LYS A 141 6.22 -1.94 -21.11
C LYS A 141 5.80 -2.70 -22.36
N LYS A 142 6.23 -3.97 -22.48
CA LYS A 142 5.92 -4.84 -23.63
C LYS A 142 4.53 -5.47 -23.53
N GLU A 143 4.00 -5.61 -22.32
CA GLU A 143 2.68 -6.16 -22.07
C GLU A 143 1.62 -5.18 -22.61
N LYS A 144 1.01 -5.52 -23.75
CA LYS A 144 -0.23 -4.88 -24.21
C LYS A 144 -1.31 -5.25 -23.20
N LEU A 145 -1.59 -4.36 -22.27
CA LEU A 145 -2.73 -4.54 -21.39
C LEU A 145 -3.99 -4.40 -22.25
N GLU A 146 -4.68 -5.52 -22.45
CA GLU A 146 -6.09 -5.51 -22.84
C GLU A 146 -6.85 -4.92 -21.66
N LEU A 147 -7.07 -3.59 -21.71
CA LEU A 147 -7.95 -2.90 -20.78
C LEU A 147 -9.35 -3.50 -20.97
N LYS A 148 -9.78 -4.30 -19.99
CA LYS A 148 -11.16 -4.79 -19.91
C LYS A 148 -12.05 -3.75 -19.25
#